data_AF-A0AAE7TM73-F1
#
_entry.id   AF-A0AAE7TM73-F1
#
_cell.length_a   1.000
_cell.length_b   1.000
_cell.length_c   1.000
_cell.angle_alpha   90.00
_cell.angle_beta   90.00
_cell.angle_gamma   90.00
#
_symmetry.space_group_name_H-M   'P 1'
#
loop_
_entity.id
_entity.type
_entity.pdbx_description
1 polymer ?
#
loop_
_entity_poly.entity_id
_entity_poly.type
_entity_poly.pdbx_seq_one_letter_code
_entity_poly.pdbx_strand_id
1 'polypeptide(L)' 'MSRSAEIQLKFPPGSRIQVRPAAGPRLAGRTGTVIGAGYYPKSLRLILDGSKGPITLHMNFVAMVDT' A
#
# COMPACT_ATOMS: atom_id res chain seq x y z
N MET A 1 -13.46 -13.01 12.13
CA MET A 1 -13.14 -12.34 10.86
C MET A 1 -11.64 -12.05 10.82
N SER A 2 -10.91 -12.51 9.81
CA SER A 2 -9.45 -12.42 9.76
C SER A 2 -8.99 -10.99 9.45
N ARG A 3 -8.01 -10.45 10.20
CA ARG A 3 -7.47 -9.08 10.02
C ARG A 3 -6.98 -8.78 8.60
N SER A 4 -6.56 -9.81 7.85
CA SER A 4 -6.16 -9.71 6.45
C SER A 4 -7.32 -9.29 5.54
N ALA A 5 -8.56 -9.72 5.85
CA ALA A 5 -9.75 -9.39 5.08
C ALA A 5 -10.18 -7.91 5.26
N GLU A 6 -10.02 -7.36 6.47
CA GLU A 6 -10.32 -5.95 6.76
C GLU A 6 -9.37 -5.00 6.01
N ILE A 7 -8.10 -5.38 5.89
CA ILE A 7 -7.10 -4.64 5.10
C ILE A 7 -7.46 -4.65 3.61
N GLN A 8 -7.87 -5.81 3.10
CA GLN A 8 -8.30 -5.98 1.70
C GLN A 8 -9.60 -5.21 1.40
N LEU A 9 -10.50 -5.05 2.38
CA LEU A 9 -11.70 -4.21 2.23
C LEU A 9 -11.34 -2.72 2.07
N LYS A 10 -10.34 -2.25 2.83
CA LYS A 10 -9.92 -0.84 2.77
C LYS A 10 -9.01 -0.53 1.59
N PHE A 11 -8.21 -1.50 1.16
CA PHE A 11 -7.27 -1.39 0.05
C PHE A 11 -7.30 -2.69 -0.76
N PRO A 12 -8.31 -2.87 -1.63
CA PRO A 12 -8.39 -4.07 -2.45
C PRO A 12 -7.20 -4.18 -3.41
N PRO A 13 -6.78 -5.39 -3.78
CA PRO A 13 -5.82 -5.58 -4.85
C PRO A 13 -6.29 -4.86 -6.13
N GLY A 14 -5.38 -4.15 -6.79
CA GLY A 14 -5.69 -3.27 -7.92
C GLY A 14 -5.91 -1.80 -7.53
N SER A 15 -6.15 -1.48 -6.25
CA SER A 15 -6.29 -0.10 -5.80
C SER A 15 -5.05 0.73 -6.10
N ARG A 16 -5.29 1.95 -6.60
CA ARG A 16 -4.27 2.95 -6.77
C ARG A 16 -4.03 3.71 -5.47
N ILE A 17 -2.75 3.84 -5.09
CA ILE A 17 -2.36 4.52 -3.85
C ILE A 17 -1.26 5.53 -4.08
N GLN A 18 -1.16 6.46 -3.13
CA GLN A 18 -0.01 7.34 -2.95
C GLN A 18 0.56 7.14 -1.56
N VAL A 19 1.88 7.15 -1.45
CA VAL A 19 2.61 7.03 -0.20
C VAL A 19 2.63 8.39 0.50
N ARG A 20 2.18 8.40 1.76
CA ARG A 20 2.12 9.58 2.61
C ARG A 20 3.52 10.05 3.04
N PRO A 21 3.70 11.34 3.38
CA PRO A 21 4.96 11.87 3.90
C PRO A 21 5.52 11.12 5.12
N ALA A 22 4.64 10.57 5.96
CA ALA A 22 5.02 9.80 7.15
C ALA A 22 5.83 8.53 6.85
N ALA A 23 5.86 8.05 5.60
CA ALA A 23 6.70 6.92 5.17
C ALA A 23 8.19 7.28 5.03
N GLY A 24 8.53 8.57 5.19
CA GLY A 24 9.88 9.10 5.05
C GLY A 24 10.21 9.56 3.63
N PRO A 25 11.30 10.34 3.48
CA PRO A 25 11.57 11.13 2.27
C PRO A 25 11.81 10.30 1.01
N ARG A 26 12.28 9.05 1.15
CA ARG A 26 12.56 8.17 0.01
C ARG A 26 11.29 7.68 -0.70
N LEU A 27 10.19 7.56 0.04
CA LEU A 27 8.95 6.95 -0.46
C LEU A 27 7.80 7.95 -0.55
N ALA A 28 7.84 9.02 0.25
CA ALA A 28 6.85 10.08 0.24
C ALA A 28 6.51 10.56 -1.18
N GLY A 29 5.23 10.69 -1.47
CA GLY A 29 4.73 11.18 -2.75
C GLY A 29 4.72 10.13 -3.87
N ARG A 30 5.41 9.00 -3.72
CA ARG A 30 5.40 7.93 -4.73
C ARG A 30 4.02 7.30 -4.84
N THR A 31 3.65 6.94 -6.05
CA THR A 31 2.40 6.26 -6.38
C THR A 31 2.65 4.80 -6.71
N GLY A 32 1.61 3.98 -6.58
CA GLY A 32 1.72 2.55 -6.81
C GLY A 32 0.38 1.85 -6.79
N THR A 33 0.44 0.54 -6.97
CA THR A 33 -0.74 -0.33 -7.01
C THR A 33 -0.64 -1.39 -5.93
N VAL A 34 -1.73 -1.58 -5.18
CA VAL A 34 -1.85 -2.64 -4.18
C VAL A 34 -1.95 -3.97 -4.88
N ILE A 35 -1.12 -4.94 -4.48
CA ILE A 35 -1.17 -6.31 -5.01
C ILE A 35 -1.68 -7.32 -3.97
N GLY A 36 -1.82 -6.90 -2.70
CA GLY A 36 -2.41 -7.71 -1.64
C GLY A 36 -2.08 -7.23 -0.24
N ALA A 37 -2.46 -8.06 0.75
CA ALA A 37 -2.02 -7.88 2.12
C ALA A 37 -0.55 -8.32 2.27
N GLY A 38 0.20 -7.63 3.13
CA GLY A 38 1.55 -8.05 3.53
C GLY A 38 1.51 -9.11 4.63
N TYR A 39 2.69 -9.66 4.94
CA TYR A 39 2.84 -10.69 5.99
C TYR A 39 2.53 -10.14 7.40
N TYR A 40 2.89 -8.89 7.66
CA TYR A 40 2.68 -8.28 8.97
C TYR A 40 1.26 -7.73 9.13
N PRO A 41 0.71 -7.69 10.36
CA PRO A 41 -0.56 -7.05 10.62
C PRO A 41 -0.58 -5.62 10.09
N LYS A 42 -1.69 -5.23 9.46
CA LYS A 42 -1.91 -3.89 8.89
C LYS A 42 -0.90 -3.47 7.82
N SER A 43 -0.21 -4.44 7.20
CA SER A 43 0.70 -4.18 6.09
C SER A 43 0.07 -4.52 4.75
N LEU A 44 0.47 -3.78 3.73
CA LEU A 44 0.06 -3.89 2.34
C LEU A 44 1.27 -4.24 1.50
N ARG A 45 1.10 -5.20 0.60
CA ARG A 45 2.06 -5.49 -0.44
C ARG A 45 1.65 -4.72 -1.69
N LEU A 46 2.58 -3.93 -2.22
CA LEU A 46 2.30 -3.00 -3.33
C LEU A 46 3.52 -2.85 -4.23
N ILE A 47 3.28 -2.49 -5.49
CA ILE A 47 4.32 -2.17 -6.47
C ILE A 47 4.26 -0.66 -6.71
N LEU A 48 5.35 0.04 -6.39
CA LEU A 48 5.48 1.46 -6.72
C LEU A 48 5.86 1.63 -8.18
N ASP A 49 5.40 2.70 -8.79
CA ASP A 49 5.76 3.05 -10.16
C ASP A 49 7.28 3.21 -10.30
N GLY A 50 7.83 2.63 -11.37
CA GLY A 50 9.28 2.58 -11.61
C GLY A 50 10.06 1.66 -10.67
N SER A 51 9.40 0.93 -9.76
CA SER A 51 10.06 -0.09 -8.94
C SER A 51 10.17 -1.42 -9.71
N LYS A 52 11.31 -2.10 -9.58
CA LYS A 52 11.52 -3.43 -10.18
C LYS A 52 10.81 -4.57 -9.44
N GLY A 53 10.28 -4.29 -8.25
CA GLY A 53 9.65 -5.31 -7.43
C GLY A 53 8.71 -4.75 -6.37
N PRO A 54 7.91 -5.64 -5.75
CA PRO A 54 6.97 -5.26 -4.71
C PRO A 54 7.68 -4.89 -3.41
N ILE A 55 7.07 -3.97 -2.69
CA ILE A 55 7.45 -3.59 -1.33
C ILE A 55 6.28 -3.84 -0.38
N THR A 56 6.57 -3.82 0.92
CA THR A 56 5.54 -3.89 1.97
C THR A 56 5.54 -2.59 2.76
N LEU A 57 4.37 -1.97 2.92
CA LEU A 57 4.19 -0.75 3.72
C LEU A 57 3.03 -0.92 4.70
N HIS A 58 3.09 -0.22 5.83
CA HIS A 58 1.96 -0.14 6.74
C HIS A 58 0.82 0.68 6.11
N MET A 59 -0.44 0.27 6.32
CA MET A 59 -1.63 0.93 5.74
C MET A 59 -1.71 2.44 6.02
N ASN A 60 -1.18 2.89 7.17
CA ASN A 60 -1.19 4.31 7.55
C ASN A 60 -0.21 5.15 6.74
N PHE A 61 0.72 4.52 6.01
CA PHE A 61 1.66 5.20 5.12
C PHE A 61 1.14 5.34 3.70
N VAL A 62 -0.08 4.90 3.42
CA VAL A 62 -0.69 5.05 2.10
C VAL A 62 -2.05 5.74 2.18
N ALA A 63 -2.47 6.32 1.07
CA ALA A 63 -3.81 6.83 0.85
C ALA A 63 -4.28 6.32 -0.52
N MET A 64 -5.58 5.99 -0.65
CA MET A 64 -6.15 5.75 -1.97
C MET A 64 -6.12 7.03 -2.79
N VAL A 65 -5.86 6.88 -4.08
CA VAL A 65 -5.97 7.95 -5.06
C VAL A 65 -7.20 7.61 -5.90
N ASP A 66 -8.23 8.46 -5.84
CA ASP A 66 -9.31 8.36 -6.80
C ASP A 66 -8.76 8.74 -8.18
N THR A 67 -9.01 7.87 -9.15
CA THR A 67 -8.69 8.11 -10.57
C THR A 67 -9.89 8.73 -11.25
#